data_AF-A0A662AT98-F1
#
_entry.id   AF-A0A662AT98-F1
#
_cell.length_a   1.000
_cell.length_b   1.000
_cell.length_c   1.000
_cell.angle_alpha   90.00
_cell.angle_beta   90.00
_cell.angle_gamma   90.00
#
_symmetry.space_group_name_H-M   'P 1'
#
loop_
_entity.id
_entity.type
_entity.pdbx_description
1 polymer ?
#
loop_
_entity_poly.entity_id
_entity_poly.type
_entity_poly.pdbx_seq_one_letter_code
_entity_poly.pdbx_strand_id
1 'polypeptide(L)'
;MCDTCGCGSGTNPVRISRPGEPEQHHDDEHHDDNNHPHSHGHHHDHDHSHDHDQSHEHDHSHDSSRQRLIRVEEDILGKNNLLASRNSGYFEAKRVVALNLMSSPGSGKTTLLEKSIVALEGKRPVAVIEGDQQTMNDAERIHQTGAPVVQVNTGNGCHLDADMIRQALDRLQLQENSLLFIENVGNLVCPSLFELGEKNRIVIISVTEGEDK
;
A
#
# COMPACT_ATOMS: atom_id res chain seq x y z
N MET A 1 -8.12 -6.77 4.23
CA MET A 1 -6.92 -7.27 4.92
C MET A 1 -6.02 -7.88 3.86
N CYS A 2 -4.70 -7.68 3.91
CA CYS A 2 -3.79 -8.42 3.04
C CYS A 2 -3.45 -9.73 3.75
N ASP A 3 -4.31 -10.73 3.59
CA ASP A 3 -4.12 -12.05 4.20
C ASP A 3 -2.89 -12.77 3.62
N THR A 4 -2.40 -12.31 2.47
CA THR A 4 -1.19 -12.81 1.79
C THR A 4 0.09 -12.59 2.59
N CYS A 5 0.18 -11.51 3.38
CA CYS A 5 1.39 -11.19 4.15
C CYS A 5 1.12 -11.11 5.67
N GLY A 6 -0.12 -11.25 6.11
CA GLY A 6 -0.50 -11.14 7.52
C GLY A 6 -0.40 -9.72 8.09
N CYS A 7 -0.19 -8.69 7.26
CA CYS A 7 -0.24 -7.30 7.67
C CYS A 7 -1.70 -6.90 7.91
N GLY A 8 -2.08 -6.82 9.19
CA GLY A 8 -3.39 -6.33 9.61
C GLY A 8 -3.60 -4.89 9.17
N SER A 9 -4.75 -4.60 8.57
CA SER A 9 -5.18 -3.23 8.27
C SER A 9 -5.50 -2.51 9.57
N GLY A 10 -4.49 -1.97 10.25
CA GLY A 10 -4.68 -1.05 11.35
C GLY A 10 -5.10 0.33 10.84
N THR A 11 -5.82 1.07 11.69
CA THR A 11 -6.56 2.31 11.46
C THR A 11 -5.74 3.56 11.07
N ASN A 12 -4.47 3.42 10.68
CA ASN A 12 -3.67 4.57 10.30
C ASN A 12 -3.95 4.95 8.84
N PRO A 13 -4.46 6.17 8.58
CA PRO A 13 -4.75 6.60 7.23
C PRO A 13 -3.45 6.76 6.43
N VAL A 14 -3.53 6.52 5.12
CA VAL A 14 -2.45 6.82 4.19
C VAL A 14 -2.19 8.33 4.22
N ARG A 15 -0.93 8.74 4.37
CA ARG A 15 -0.53 10.14 4.34
C ARG A 15 0.45 10.39 3.21
N ILE A 16 0.25 11.47 2.49
CA ILE A 16 1.12 11.87 1.38
C ILE A 16 1.69 13.25 1.70
N SER A 17 3.01 13.36 1.74
CA SER A 17 3.72 14.57 2.17
C SER A 17 4.99 14.78 1.35
N ARG A 18 5.48 16.02 1.32
CA ARG A 18 6.82 16.33 0.82
C ARG A 18 7.77 16.56 2.00
N PRO A 19 9.05 16.19 1.89
CA PRO A 19 10.06 16.60 2.85
C PRO A 19 10.04 18.12 3.06
N GLY A 20 10.08 18.55 4.33
CA GLY A 20 10.03 19.96 4.72
C GLY A 20 8.63 20.60 4.83
N GLU A 21 7.54 19.92 4.46
CA GLU A 21 6.18 20.40 4.73
C GLU A 21 5.75 20.01 6.16
N PRO A 22 5.11 20.91 6.94
CA PRO A 22 4.57 20.55 8.25
C PRO A 22 3.44 19.52 8.10
N GLU A 23 3.42 18.49 8.97
CA GLU A 23 2.36 17.49 8.98
C GLU A 23 1.00 18.16 9.25
N GLN A 24 0.11 18.12 8.26
CA GLN A 24 -1.27 18.53 8.44
C GLN A 24 -2.03 17.35 9.04
N HIS A 25 -2.22 17.39 10.35
CA HIS A 25 -3.16 16.51 11.05
C HIS A 25 -4.58 16.95 10.70
N HIS A 26 -5.19 16.26 9.74
CA HIS A 26 -6.65 16.26 9.62
C HIS A 26 -7.18 15.25 10.64
N ASP A 27 -7.44 15.72 11.85
CA ASP A 27 -8.23 14.99 12.82
C ASP A 27 -9.69 15.07 12.37
N ASP A 28 -10.16 14.07 11.63
CA ASP A 28 -11.59 13.85 11.41
C ASP A 28 -12.21 13.37 12.74
N GLU A 29 -12.56 14.33 13.61
CA GLU A 29 -13.39 14.10 14.79
C GLU A 29 -14.80 13.69 14.35
N HIS A 30 -15.00 12.40 14.12
CA HIS A 30 -16.32 11.80 14.06
C HIS A 30 -16.93 11.74 15.48
N HIS A 31 -17.66 12.80 15.83
CA HIS A 31 -18.61 12.79 16.94
C HIS A 31 -19.79 11.87 16.60
N ASP A 32 -19.72 10.61 17.00
CA ASP A 32 -20.89 9.73 17.11
C ASP A 32 -21.46 9.81 18.53
N ASP A 33 -22.33 10.79 18.75
CA ASP A 33 -23.29 10.80 19.84
C ASP A 33 -24.43 9.84 19.50
N ASN A 34 -24.46 8.65 20.11
CA ASN A 34 -25.70 7.86 20.24
C ASN A 34 -25.69 7.04 21.54
N ASN A 35 -26.09 7.75 22.60
CA ASN A 35 -26.38 7.23 23.92
C ASN A 35 -27.83 6.72 23.98
N HIS A 36 -28.04 5.40 23.97
CA HIS A 36 -29.33 4.79 24.32
C HIS A 36 -29.14 3.58 25.25
N PRO A 37 -29.57 3.66 26.52
CA PRO A 37 -29.63 2.51 27.41
C PRO A 37 -31.01 1.85 27.33
N HIS A 38 -31.05 0.56 26.96
CA HIS A 38 -32.24 -0.28 27.19
C HIS A 38 -31.93 -1.38 28.19
N SER A 39 -32.48 -1.18 29.39
CA SER A 39 -32.64 -2.18 30.44
C SER A 39 -33.97 -2.90 30.20
N HIS A 40 -33.96 -4.22 30.05
CA HIS A 40 -35.08 -5.07 30.44
C HIS A 40 -34.54 -6.43 30.91
N GLY A 41 -34.62 -6.66 32.22
CA GLY A 41 -34.46 -7.98 32.81
C GLY A 41 -35.79 -8.71 32.80
N HIS A 42 -35.77 -9.98 32.41
CA HIS A 42 -36.76 -10.97 32.83
C HIS A 42 -36.07 -12.32 33.05
N HIS A 43 -36.13 -12.78 34.29
CA HIS A 43 -35.92 -14.15 34.73
C HIS A 43 -36.95 -15.07 34.09
N HIS A 44 -36.52 -16.22 33.56
CA HIS A 44 -37.29 -17.47 33.65
C HIS A 44 -36.33 -18.66 33.74
N ASP A 45 -36.37 -19.33 34.89
CA ASP A 45 -35.84 -20.67 35.11
C ASP A 45 -36.69 -21.66 34.31
N HIS A 46 -36.05 -22.48 33.46
CA HIS A 46 -36.61 -23.75 33.04
C HIS A 46 -35.50 -24.81 32.97
N ASP A 47 -35.55 -25.70 33.96
CA ASP A 47 -34.89 -26.98 34.03
C ASP A 47 -35.58 -27.95 33.05
N HIS A 48 -34.87 -28.40 32.02
CA HIS A 48 -35.25 -29.57 31.24
C HIS A 48 -34.02 -30.38 30.85
N SER A 49 -33.89 -31.51 31.52
CA SER A 49 -33.05 -32.64 31.17
C SER A 49 -33.70 -33.42 30.02
N HIS A 50 -33.03 -33.50 28.88
CA HIS A 50 -33.28 -34.51 27.86
C HIS A 50 -31.95 -34.99 27.27
N ASP A 51 -31.59 -36.21 27.67
CA ASP A 51 -30.67 -37.09 26.93
C ASP A 51 -31.39 -37.58 25.68
N HIS A 52 -30.88 -37.23 24.49
CA HIS A 52 -31.00 -38.04 23.28
C HIS A 52 -29.85 -37.73 22.32
N ASP A 53 -28.93 -38.69 22.28
CA ASP A 53 -28.16 -39.20 21.14
C ASP A 53 -28.67 -38.72 19.76
N GLN A 54 -27.91 -37.85 19.07
CA GLN A 54 -27.74 -37.87 17.60
C GLN A 54 -26.40 -37.24 17.21
N SER A 55 -25.57 -38.07 16.57
CA SER A 55 -24.46 -37.68 15.73
C SER A 55 -24.95 -36.78 14.59
N HIS A 56 -24.72 -35.48 14.72
CA HIS A 56 -24.76 -34.54 13.61
C HIS A 56 -23.34 -34.15 13.24
N GLU A 57 -22.82 -34.81 12.21
CA GLU A 57 -21.74 -34.26 11.38
C GLU A 57 -22.26 -32.95 10.77
N HIS A 58 -21.82 -31.82 11.34
CA HIS A 58 -21.98 -30.52 10.72
C HIS A 58 -20.93 -30.36 9.62
N ASP A 59 -21.24 -30.88 8.44
CA ASP A 59 -20.58 -30.48 7.20
C ASP A 59 -21.35 -29.29 6.58
N HIS A 60 -20.58 -28.39 5.94
CA HIS A 60 -20.97 -27.31 5.04
C HIS A 60 -21.37 -25.95 5.61
N SER A 61 -20.39 -25.05 5.77
CA SER A 61 -20.58 -23.61 5.43
C SER A 61 -19.30 -22.83 5.03
N HIS A 62 -18.17 -23.49 4.79
CA HIS A 62 -16.91 -22.79 4.45
C HIS A 62 -16.75 -22.39 2.97
N ASP A 63 -17.57 -22.90 2.06
CA ASP A 63 -17.38 -22.64 0.62
C ASP A 63 -17.93 -21.27 0.18
N SER A 64 -19.06 -20.83 0.73
CA SER A 64 -19.69 -19.56 0.34
C SER A 64 -18.90 -18.32 0.81
N SER A 65 -18.28 -18.37 1.99
CA SER A 65 -17.44 -17.30 2.52
C SER A 65 -16.14 -17.16 1.75
N ARG A 66 -15.51 -18.30 1.38
CA ARG A 66 -14.33 -18.35 0.52
C ARG A 66 -14.61 -17.81 -0.87
N GLN A 67 -15.73 -18.19 -1.49
CA GLN A 67 -16.14 -17.66 -2.80
C GLN A 67 -16.41 -16.15 -2.74
N ARG A 68 -16.98 -15.63 -1.65
CA ARG A 68 -17.18 -14.19 -1.45
C ARG A 68 -15.84 -13.45 -1.29
N LEU A 69 -14.91 -14.00 -0.52
CA LEU A 69 -13.57 -13.43 -0.35
C LEU A 69 -12.84 -13.32 -1.68
N ILE A 70 -12.83 -14.39 -2.47
CA ILE A 70 -12.19 -14.41 -3.81
C ILE A 70 -12.78 -13.32 -4.71
N ARG A 71 -14.12 -13.18 -4.76
CA ARG A 71 -14.77 -12.13 -5.55
C ARG A 71 -14.38 -10.72 -5.09
N VAL A 72 -14.29 -10.49 -3.78
CA VAL A 72 -13.88 -9.19 -3.24
C VAL A 72 -12.42 -8.90 -3.59
N GLU A 73 -11.52 -9.88 -3.51
CA GLU A 73 -10.12 -9.73 -3.94
C GLU A 73 -10.00 -9.42 -5.44
N GLU A 74 -10.74 -10.14 -6.28
CA GLU A 74 -10.81 -9.89 -7.73
C GLU A 74 -11.33 -8.49 -8.04
N ASP A 75 -12.37 -8.03 -7.33
CA ASP A 75 -12.93 -6.69 -7.49
C ASP A 75 -11.92 -5.60 -7.07
N ILE A 76 -11.17 -5.81 -5.97
CA ILE A 76 -10.13 -4.87 -5.51
C ILE A 76 -9.00 -4.78 -6.52
N LEU A 77 -8.48 -5.92 -6.98
CA LEU A 77 -7.41 -5.96 -7.98
C LEU A 77 -7.88 -5.40 -9.32
N GLY A 78 -9.13 -5.69 -9.73
CA GLY A 78 -9.75 -5.12 -10.93
C GLY A 78 -9.85 -3.60 -10.87
N LYS A 79 -10.30 -3.04 -9.73
CA LYS A 79 -10.33 -1.58 -9.50
C LYS A 79 -8.92 -0.99 -9.56
N ASN A 80 -7.94 -1.64 -8.93
CA ASN A 80 -6.55 -1.20 -8.97
C ASN A 80 -6.01 -1.15 -10.41
N ASN A 81 -6.25 -2.20 -11.21
CA ASN A 81 -5.74 -2.28 -12.58
C ASN A 81 -6.34 -1.21 -13.50
N LEU A 82 -7.61 -0.82 -13.26
CA LEU A 82 -8.21 0.31 -13.96
C LEU A 82 -7.51 1.63 -13.63
N LEU A 83 -7.15 1.85 -12.35
CA LEU A 83 -6.41 3.03 -11.92
C LEU A 83 -4.96 3.01 -12.43
N ALA A 84 -4.30 1.86 -12.40
CA ALA A 84 -2.96 1.66 -12.95
C ALA A 84 -2.91 1.99 -14.44
N SER A 85 -3.92 1.57 -15.20
CA SER A 85 -4.05 1.90 -16.62
C SER A 85 -4.18 3.41 -16.85
N ARG A 86 -4.89 4.14 -15.97
CA ARG A 86 -4.99 5.60 -16.03
C ARG A 86 -3.66 6.27 -15.72
N ASN A 87 -2.94 5.79 -14.71
CA ASN A 87 -1.60 6.29 -14.39
C ASN A 87 -0.63 6.08 -15.56
N SER A 88 -0.67 4.89 -16.19
CA SER A 88 0.13 4.57 -17.36
C SER A 88 -0.14 5.53 -18.53
N GLY A 89 -1.42 5.79 -18.83
CA GLY A 89 -1.80 6.77 -19.86
C GLY A 89 -1.33 8.21 -19.54
N TYR A 90 -1.36 8.61 -18.26
CA TYR A 90 -0.80 9.89 -17.82
C TYR A 90 0.73 9.96 -18.03
N PHE A 91 1.46 8.90 -17.67
CA PHE A 91 2.90 8.83 -17.89
C PHE A 91 3.25 8.86 -19.38
N GLU A 92 2.54 8.10 -20.21
CA GLU A 92 2.73 8.09 -21.66
C GLU A 92 2.49 9.46 -22.28
N ALA A 93 1.39 10.12 -21.92
CA ALA A 93 1.06 11.45 -22.42
C ALA A 93 2.15 12.49 -22.10
N LYS A 94 2.76 12.40 -20.91
CA LYS A 94 3.87 13.26 -20.49
C LYS A 94 5.26 12.75 -20.90
N ARG A 95 5.35 11.60 -21.57
CA ARG A 95 6.60 10.90 -21.91
C ARG A 95 7.48 10.63 -20.69
N VAL A 96 6.86 10.31 -19.56
CA VAL A 96 7.52 9.90 -18.32
C VAL A 96 7.77 8.40 -18.37
N VAL A 97 8.98 7.98 -18.04
CA VAL A 97 9.27 6.56 -17.80
C VAL A 97 9.21 6.31 -16.30
N ALA A 98 8.14 5.65 -15.86
CA ALA A 98 7.96 5.24 -14.47
C ALA A 98 8.57 3.86 -14.22
N LEU A 99 9.36 3.71 -13.16
CA LEU A 99 10.04 2.48 -12.75
C LEU A 99 9.68 2.17 -11.29
N ASN A 100 9.10 0.99 -11.06
CA ASN A 100 8.72 0.52 -9.71
C ASN A 100 9.84 -0.34 -9.12
N LEU A 101 10.48 0.14 -8.06
CA LEU A 101 11.56 -0.55 -7.35
C LEU A 101 10.98 -1.33 -6.16
N MET A 102 11.14 -2.65 -6.16
CA MET A 102 10.66 -3.54 -5.10
C MET A 102 11.84 -4.35 -4.53
N SER A 103 11.79 -4.65 -3.24
CA SER A 103 12.83 -5.44 -2.56
C SER A 103 12.33 -5.93 -1.21
N SER A 104 13.12 -6.77 -0.53
CA SER A 104 13.00 -6.94 0.92
C SER A 104 13.40 -5.65 1.66
N PRO A 105 13.01 -5.47 2.94
CA PRO A 105 13.58 -4.42 3.78
C PRO A 105 15.11 -4.50 3.81
N GLY A 106 15.79 -3.36 3.69
CA GLY A 106 17.25 -3.29 3.83
C GLY A 106 18.07 -3.75 2.62
N SER A 107 17.46 -4.15 1.49
CA SER A 107 18.20 -4.57 0.28
C SER A 107 18.98 -3.45 -0.43
N GLY A 108 18.90 -2.21 0.05
CA GLY A 108 19.65 -1.07 -0.48
C GLY A 108 18.98 -0.27 -1.60
N LYS A 109 17.64 -0.34 -1.74
CA LYS A 109 16.87 0.42 -2.75
C LYS A 109 17.19 1.91 -2.73
N THR A 110 17.02 2.56 -1.58
CA THR A 110 17.24 3.99 -1.41
C THR A 110 18.67 4.38 -1.77
N THR A 111 19.66 3.58 -1.33
CA THR A 111 21.07 3.83 -1.65
C THR A 111 21.34 3.72 -3.15
N LEU A 112 20.77 2.71 -3.83
CA LEU A 112 20.86 2.61 -5.28
C LEU A 112 20.21 3.81 -5.96
N LEU A 113 19.06 4.25 -5.45
CA LEU A 113 18.30 5.37 -6.00
C LEU A 113 19.05 6.70 -5.84
N GLU A 114 19.60 6.99 -4.66
CA GLU A 114 20.45 8.17 -4.40
C GLU A 114 21.60 8.25 -5.40
N LYS A 115 22.34 7.14 -5.59
CA LYS A 115 23.44 7.08 -6.55
C LYS A 115 22.98 7.23 -8.00
N SER A 116 21.81 6.67 -8.32
CA SER A 116 21.23 6.76 -9.67
C SER A 116 20.82 8.19 -10.00
N ILE A 117 20.20 8.92 -9.07
CA ILE A 117 19.81 10.32 -9.24
C ILE A 117 21.04 11.17 -9.56
N VAL A 118 22.09 11.06 -8.73
CA VAL A 118 23.35 11.80 -8.94
C VAL A 118 23.99 11.46 -10.29
N ALA A 119 24.00 10.17 -10.68
CA ALA A 119 24.57 9.75 -11.96
C ALA A 119 23.78 10.20 -13.20
N LEU A 120 22.50 10.54 -13.01
CA LEU A 120 21.57 11.00 -14.04
C LEU A 120 21.43 12.53 -14.09
N GLU A 121 22.05 13.25 -13.16
CA GLU A 121 22.04 14.70 -13.10
C GLU A 121 22.49 15.31 -14.44
N GLY A 122 21.73 16.30 -14.93
CA GLY A 122 21.97 16.96 -16.21
C GLY A 122 21.62 16.15 -17.46
N LYS A 123 21.28 14.86 -17.35
CA LYS A 123 20.90 14.02 -18.51
C LYS A 123 19.40 13.98 -18.75
N ARG A 124 18.62 13.89 -17.67
CA ARG A 124 17.15 13.85 -17.72
C ARG A 124 16.58 14.25 -16.36
N PRO A 125 15.44 14.96 -16.29
CA PRO A 125 14.79 15.23 -15.01
C PRO A 125 14.39 13.92 -14.33
N VAL A 126 14.62 13.84 -13.03
CA VAL A 126 14.28 12.69 -12.19
C VAL A 126 13.39 13.17 -11.05
N ALA A 127 12.33 12.42 -10.74
CA ALA A 127 11.50 12.61 -9.57
C ALA A 127 11.22 11.26 -8.89
N VAL A 128 10.85 11.31 -7.62
CA VAL A 128 10.66 10.10 -6.81
C VAL A 128 9.31 10.13 -6.08
N ILE A 129 8.62 9.00 -6.09
CA ILE A 129 7.59 8.67 -5.10
C ILE A 129 8.21 7.60 -4.20
N GLU A 130 8.31 7.90 -2.92
CA GLU A 130 8.85 7.00 -1.91
C GLU A 130 7.69 6.44 -1.09
N GLY A 131 7.65 5.12 -0.88
CA GLY A 131 6.62 4.44 -0.11
C GLY A 131 7.21 3.69 1.08
N ASP A 132 6.87 4.13 2.28
CA ASP A 132 7.22 3.48 3.55
C ASP A 132 5.97 3.29 4.41
N GLN A 133 6.07 2.49 5.47
CA GLN A 133 4.98 2.29 6.42
C GLN A 133 4.86 3.41 7.43
N GLN A 134 5.97 4.06 7.81
CA GLN A 134 5.98 4.92 8.99
C GLN A 134 6.89 6.13 8.88
N THR A 135 8.08 6.03 8.29
CA THR A 135 9.09 7.08 8.45
C THR A 135 9.26 7.92 7.18
N MET A 136 9.77 9.15 7.35
CA MET A 136 10.20 10.04 6.26
C MET A 136 11.68 9.88 5.90
N ASN A 137 12.36 8.90 6.50
CA ASN A 137 13.83 8.83 6.48
C ASN A 137 14.38 8.70 5.06
N ASP A 138 13.77 7.82 4.25
CA ASP A 138 14.23 7.59 2.88
C ASP A 138 13.83 8.75 1.96
N ALA A 139 12.64 9.34 2.12
CA ALA A 139 12.26 10.54 1.39
C ALA A 139 13.19 11.74 1.69
N GLU A 140 13.59 11.96 2.95
CA GLU A 140 14.52 13.04 3.33
C GLU A 140 15.92 12.81 2.73
N ARG A 141 16.41 11.58 2.78
CA ARG A 141 17.65 11.17 2.13
C ARG A 141 17.64 11.42 0.62
N ILE A 142 16.55 11.05 -0.05
CA ILE A 142 16.35 11.31 -1.48
C ILE A 142 16.28 12.82 -1.73
N HIS A 143 15.59 13.59 -0.88
CA HIS A 143 15.47 15.04 -1.03
C HIS A 143 16.84 15.74 -1.02
N GLN A 144 17.77 15.26 -0.19
CA GLN A 144 19.15 15.80 -0.11
C GLN A 144 19.95 15.62 -1.41
N THR A 145 19.51 14.74 -2.33
CA THR A 145 20.11 14.63 -3.68
C THR A 145 19.67 15.75 -4.63
N GLY A 146 18.68 16.56 -4.24
CA GLY A 146 18.08 17.61 -5.06
C GLY A 146 16.93 17.15 -5.95
N ALA A 147 16.59 15.86 -5.98
CA ALA A 147 15.43 15.37 -6.70
C ALA A 147 14.11 15.77 -5.99
N PRO A 148 13.06 16.17 -6.73
CA PRO A 148 11.71 16.26 -6.20
C PRO A 148 11.24 14.89 -5.72
N VAL A 149 10.75 14.83 -4.49
CA VAL A 149 10.29 13.60 -3.85
C VAL A 149 9.00 13.83 -3.09
N VAL A 150 8.10 12.85 -3.15
CA VAL A 150 6.88 12.76 -2.34
C VAL A 150 6.90 11.44 -1.58
N GLN A 151 6.67 11.50 -0.27
CA GLN A 151 6.42 10.36 0.57
C GLN A 151 4.97 9.92 0.44
N VAL A 152 4.75 8.61 0.38
CA VAL A 152 3.49 7.93 0.67
C VAL A 152 3.70 7.05 1.90
N ASN A 153 3.26 7.55 3.05
CA ASN A 153 3.19 6.77 4.27
C ASN A 153 1.94 5.89 4.21
N THR A 154 2.16 4.59 4.09
CA THR A 154 1.11 3.58 3.90
C THR A 154 0.46 3.12 5.20
N GLY A 155 0.92 3.63 6.36
CA GLY A 155 0.49 3.19 7.67
C GLY A 155 0.80 1.71 7.88
N ASN A 156 -0.23 0.87 7.88
CA ASN A 156 -0.06 -0.59 8.00
C ASN A 156 -0.09 -1.31 6.63
N GLY A 157 -0.18 -0.57 5.53
CA GLY A 157 -0.08 -1.12 4.18
C GLY A 157 1.29 -1.75 3.93
N CYS A 158 1.33 -2.87 3.21
CA CYS A 158 2.58 -3.57 2.86
C CYS A 158 3.03 -3.31 1.42
N HIS A 159 2.34 -2.42 0.70
CA HIS A 159 2.58 -2.09 -0.70
C HIS A 159 1.99 -0.72 -1.02
N LEU A 160 2.43 -0.14 -2.13
CA LEU A 160 1.73 0.95 -2.82
C LEU A 160 0.69 0.38 -3.77
N ASP A 161 -0.42 1.10 -3.95
CA ASP A 161 -1.43 0.83 -4.98
C ASP A 161 -1.52 1.98 -6.00
N ALA A 162 -2.28 1.79 -7.08
CA ALA A 162 -2.40 2.78 -8.14
C ALA A 162 -3.09 4.08 -7.69
N ASP A 163 -3.98 4.04 -6.70
CA ASP A 163 -4.65 5.24 -6.19
C ASP A 163 -3.68 6.10 -5.38
N MET A 164 -2.86 5.48 -4.53
CA MET A 164 -1.78 6.15 -3.81
C MET A 164 -0.82 6.85 -4.77
N ILE A 165 -0.44 6.20 -5.86
CA ILE A 165 0.39 6.83 -6.90
C ILE A 165 -0.33 8.02 -7.51
N ARG A 166 -1.61 7.88 -7.86
CA ARG A 166 -2.37 8.99 -8.44
C ARG A 166 -2.39 10.21 -7.50
N GLN A 167 -2.67 10.00 -6.22
CA GLN A 167 -2.70 11.08 -5.24
C GLN A 167 -1.29 11.70 -5.03
N ALA A 168 -0.23 10.89 -5.05
CA ALA A 168 1.14 11.38 -5.00
C ALA A 168 1.49 12.24 -6.22
N LEU A 169 1.00 11.89 -7.41
CA LEU A 169 1.20 12.67 -8.64
C LEU A 169 0.55 14.06 -8.58
N ASP A 170 -0.57 14.22 -7.87
CA ASP A 170 -1.18 15.54 -7.68
C ASP A 170 -0.28 16.47 -6.85
N ARG A 171 0.53 15.88 -5.95
CA ARG A 171 1.57 16.59 -5.19
C ARG A 171 2.92 16.57 -5.87
N LEU A 172 3.15 15.81 -6.93
CA LEU A 172 4.44 15.75 -7.61
C LEU A 172 4.33 16.53 -8.92
N GLN A 173 4.98 17.69 -9.01
CA GLN A 173 4.99 18.50 -10.23
C GLN A 173 5.90 17.85 -11.30
N LEU A 174 5.45 16.73 -11.85
CA LEU A 174 6.22 15.97 -12.84
C LEU A 174 6.42 16.77 -14.12
N GLN A 175 7.68 16.94 -14.46
CA GLN A 175 8.14 17.48 -15.73
C GLN A 175 7.92 16.46 -16.84
N GLU A 176 7.62 16.96 -18.04
CA GLU A 176 7.57 16.11 -19.24
C GLU A 176 8.96 15.53 -19.58
N ASN A 177 8.98 14.40 -20.28
CA ASN A 177 10.21 13.72 -20.72
C ASN A 177 11.16 13.35 -19.55
N SER A 178 10.61 13.00 -18.38
CA SER A 178 11.35 12.70 -17.16
C SER A 178 11.40 11.21 -16.82
N LEU A 179 12.18 10.86 -15.80
CA LEU A 179 12.12 9.56 -15.12
C LEU A 179 11.38 9.74 -13.79
N LEU A 180 10.48 8.80 -13.51
CA LEU A 180 9.85 8.66 -12.20
C LEU A 180 10.33 7.35 -11.60
N PHE A 181 11.03 7.41 -10.48
CA PHE A 181 11.26 6.24 -9.64
C PHE A 181 10.15 6.15 -8.60
N ILE A 182 9.55 4.97 -8.47
CA ILE A 182 8.62 4.63 -7.42
C ILE A 182 9.35 3.63 -6.53
N GLU A 183 9.84 4.08 -5.38
CA GLU A 183 10.41 3.18 -4.37
C GLU A 183 9.27 2.59 -3.54
N ASN A 184 8.98 1.32 -3.73
CA ASN A 184 7.89 0.63 -3.04
C ASN A 184 8.30 0.23 -1.62
N VAL A 185 7.29 -0.11 -0.81
CA VAL A 185 7.50 -0.65 0.54
C VAL A 185 8.42 -1.88 0.45
N GLY A 186 9.34 -2.02 1.42
CA GLY A 186 10.21 -3.20 1.55
C GLY A 186 9.40 -4.48 1.80
N ASN A 187 8.91 -5.10 0.74
CA ASN A 187 8.15 -6.34 0.76
C ASN A 187 8.24 -6.98 -0.64
N LEU A 188 8.51 -8.29 -0.71
CA LEU A 188 8.58 -9.02 -1.99
C LEU A 188 7.31 -9.79 -2.34
N VAL A 189 6.31 -9.80 -1.46
CA VAL A 189 5.05 -10.54 -1.63
C VAL A 189 3.94 -9.61 -2.08
N CYS A 190 3.53 -8.66 -1.23
CA CYS A 190 2.36 -7.81 -1.52
C CYS A 190 2.52 -6.99 -2.81
N PRO A 191 3.66 -6.30 -3.07
CA PRO A 191 3.79 -5.43 -4.23
C PRO A 191 3.67 -6.15 -5.58
N SER A 192 3.91 -7.46 -5.62
CA SER A 192 3.82 -8.25 -6.85
C SER A 192 2.40 -8.26 -7.46
N LEU A 193 1.37 -8.12 -6.62
CA LEU A 193 -0.04 -8.21 -7.00
C LEU A 193 -0.63 -6.90 -7.52
N PHE A 194 0.00 -5.75 -7.25
CA PHE A 194 -0.57 -4.43 -7.50
C PHE A 194 0.17 -3.70 -8.62
N GLU A 195 -0.50 -3.49 -9.75
CA GLU A 195 0.00 -2.59 -10.80
C GLU A 195 -0.15 -1.13 -10.37
N LEU A 196 0.86 -0.31 -10.66
CA LEU A 196 0.88 1.12 -10.34
C LEU A 196 0.72 2.00 -11.58
N GLY A 197 0.87 1.41 -12.77
CA GLY A 197 0.96 2.08 -14.07
C GLY A 197 2.39 2.29 -14.55
N GLU A 198 3.37 1.74 -13.82
CA GLU A 198 4.78 1.76 -14.16
C GLU A 198 5.07 1.13 -15.54
N LYS A 199 6.19 1.53 -16.16
CA LYS A 199 6.65 0.91 -17.40
C LYS A 199 7.37 -0.40 -17.15
N ASN A 200 8.16 -0.46 -16.08
CA ASN A 200 8.89 -1.66 -15.67
C ASN A 200 8.93 -1.79 -14.16
N ARG A 201 8.97 -3.05 -13.71
CA ARG A 201 9.24 -3.45 -12.33
C ARG A 201 10.69 -3.88 -12.22
N ILE A 202 11.37 -3.41 -11.20
CA ILE A 202 12.77 -3.74 -10.89
C ILE A 202 12.79 -4.34 -9.50
N VAL A 203 13.22 -5.60 -9.41
CA VAL A 203 13.40 -6.30 -8.13
C VAL A 203 14.86 -6.19 -7.74
N ILE A 204 15.12 -5.75 -6.51
CA ILE A 204 16.45 -5.61 -5.93
C ILE A 204 16.56 -6.62 -4.79
N ILE A 205 17.62 -7.43 -4.83
CA ILE A 205 17.92 -8.44 -3.81
C ILE A 205 19.37 -8.21 -3.36
N SER A 206 19.62 -8.34 -2.07
CA SER A 206 20.96 -8.27 -1.50
C SER A 206 21.53 -9.66 -1.25
N VAL A 207 22.85 -9.81 -1.39
CA VAL A 207 23.55 -11.08 -1.10
C VAL A 207 23.35 -11.55 0.35
N THR A 208 23.05 -10.63 1.26
CA THR A 208 22.80 -10.93 2.68
C THR A 208 21.43 -11.55 2.95
N GLU A 209 20.52 -11.55 1.97
CA GLU A 209 19.21 -12.19 2.09
C GLU A 209 19.26 -13.72 1.93
N GLY A 210 20.34 -14.25 1.36
CA GLY A 210 20.50 -15.68 1.07
C GLY A 210 20.39 -16.00 -0.42
N GLU A 211 20.93 -17.15 -0.84
CA GLU A 211 20.90 -17.60 -2.24
C GLU A 211 19.54 -18.17 -2.69
N ASP A 212 18.67 -18.46 -1.73
CA ASP A 212 17.34 -19.05 -1.90
C ASP A 212 16.22 -18.00 -1.96
N LYS A 213 16.60 -16.72 -2.07
CA LYS A 213 15.71 -15.57 -2.21
C LYS A 213 15.56 -15.12 -3.65
#